data_AF-A0A9E7W867-F1
#
_entry.id   AF-A0A9E7W867-F1
#
_cell.length_a   1.000
_cell.length_b   1.000
_cell.length_c   1.000
_cell.angle_alpha   90.00
_cell.angle_beta   90.00
_cell.angle_gamma   90.00
#
_symmetry.space_group_name_H-M   'P 1'
#
loop_
_entity.id
_entity.type
_entity.pdbx_description
1 polymer ?
#
loop_
_entity_poly.entity_id
_entity_poly.type
_entity_poly.pdbx_seq_one_letter_code
_entity_poly.pdbx_strand_id
1 'polypeptide(L)'
;MDNAITVFFLIEILFRFAACPNKKRFLLDGWNLFDTLVVVGSLIPLNNAEAVLLGRLLRVFRVLRLVSVVPELRFLINSLLKAIPRMGYIALLMFIIFYIYAAMGSMFFAKVDETLWGDVAIAMLTLFRVATFEDWTDVMYATMEQYPLSWLYYLTFIFLTAFVFLNMMIGAILEVMSEEQNRKEAQKAHDERDEMARQLTAIQSQLNDLSDQLSQHSRR
;
A
#
# COMPACT_ATOMS: atom_id res chain seq x y z
N MET A 1 18.50 29.55 -0.63
CA MET A 1 17.39 28.91 -1.38
C MET A 1 16.64 27.91 -0.51
N ASP A 2 17.31 26.89 0.05
CA ASP A 2 16.66 25.89 0.91
C ASP A 2 15.90 26.46 2.12
N ASN A 3 16.50 27.40 2.85
CA ASN A 3 15.87 27.99 4.03
C ASN A 3 14.61 28.79 3.66
N ALA A 4 14.58 29.44 2.49
CA ALA A 4 13.40 30.17 2.01
C ALA A 4 12.24 29.21 1.70
N ILE A 5 12.55 28.06 1.08
CA ILE A 5 11.57 27.00 0.81
C ILE A 5 11.02 26.43 2.14
N THR A 6 11.89 26.18 3.13
CA THR A 6 11.46 25.70 4.45
C THR A 6 10.57 26.73 5.16
N VAL A 7 10.91 28.01 5.10
CA VAL A 7 10.08 29.09 5.66
C VAL A 7 8.74 29.19 4.94
N PHE A 8 8.70 29.04 3.61
CA PHE A 8 7.46 28.99 2.85
C PHE A 8 6.55 27.85 3.34
N PHE A 9 7.07 26.62 3.47
CA PHE A 9 6.28 25.50 3.99
C PHE A 9 5.86 25.67 5.44
N LEU A 10 6.69 26.30 6.27
CA LEU A 10 6.33 26.64 7.64
C LEU A 10 5.12 27.58 7.66
N ILE A 11 5.17 28.66 6.87
CA ILE A 11 4.07 29.62 6.77
C ILE A 11 2.81 28.92 6.25
N GLU A 12 2.93 28.10 5.22
CA GLU A 12 1.83 27.33 4.65
C GLU A 12 1.15 26.42 5.69
N ILE A 13 1.93 25.64 6.45
CA ILE A 13 1.40 24.75 7.51
C ILE A 13 0.74 25.56 8.62
N LEU A 14 1.33 26.69 9.02
CA LEU A 14 0.72 27.58 10.02
C LEU A 14 -0.63 28.13 9.55
N PHE A 15 -0.75 28.52 8.28
CA PHE A 15 -2.02 28.94 7.69
C PHE A 15 -3.05 27.82 7.65
N ARG A 16 -2.67 26.62 7.17
CA ARG A 16 -3.57 25.46 7.15
C ARG A 16 -4.02 25.06 8.56
N PHE A 17 -3.12 25.12 9.54
CA PHE A 17 -3.41 24.83 10.95
C PHE A 17 -4.35 25.87 11.56
N ALA A 18 -4.14 27.16 11.28
CA ALA A 18 -4.99 28.26 11.77
C ALA A 18 -6.40 28.24 11.16
N ALA A 19 -6.52 27.85 9.90
CA ALA A 19 -7.81 27.70 9.21
C ALA A 19 -8.61 26.47 9.69
N CYS A 20 -7.97 25.50 10.34
CA CYS A 20 -8.64 24.29 10.83
C CYS A 20 -9.30 24.53 12.21
N PRO A 21 -10.64 24.46 12.32
CA PRO A 21 -11.34 24.71 13.60
C PRO A 21 -11.04 23.63 14.65
N ASN A 22 -10.71 22.40 14.24
CA ASN A 22 -10.35 21.31 15.14
C ASN A 22 -8.88 20.91 14.97
N LYS A 23 -8.03 21.44 15.85
CA LYS A 23 -6.58 21.22 15.84
C LYS A 23 -6.17 19.75 15.98
N LYS A 24 -6.94 18.94 16.72
CA LYS A 24 -6.69 17.50 16.85
C LYS A 24 -6.91 16.77 15.52
N ARG A 25 -7.94 17.17 14.77
CA ARG A 25 -8.23 16.60 13.44
C ARG A 25 -7.13 16.92 12.43
N PHE A 26 -6.51 18.10 12.53
CA PHE A 26 -5.37 18.46 11.68
C PHE A 26 -4.17 17.53 11.92
N LEU A 27 -3.81 17.27 13.19
CA LEU A 27 -2.66 16.41 13.52
C LEU A 27 -2.93 14.91 13.32
N LEU A 28 -4.20 14.49 13.29
CA LEU A 28 -4.59 13.11 12.98
C LEU A 28 -4.67 12.82 11.48
N ASP A 29 -4.63 13.86 10.64
CA ASP A 29 -4.49 13.68 9.19
C ASP A 29 -3.03 13.33 8.86
N GLY A 30 -2.82 12.15 8.28
CA GLY A 30 -1.48 11.61 8.04
C GLY A 30 -0.61 12.51 7.15
N TRP A 31 -1.20 13.23 6.19
CA TRP A 31 -0.47 14.14 5.31
C TRP A 31 -0.08 15.43 6.01
N ASN A 32 -0.97 16.02 6.79
CA ASN A 32 -0.64 17.19 7.61
C ASN A 32 0.40 16.88 8.69
N LEU A 33 0.32 15.69 9.31
CA LEU A 33 1.32 15.23 10.27
C LEU A 33 2.69 15.05 9.61
N PHE A 34 2.73 14.39 8.45
CA PHE A 34 3.95 14.22 7.65
C PHE A 34 4.56 15.57 7.25
N ASP A 35 3.76 16.47 6.69
CA ASP A 35 4.20 17.82 6.30
C ASP A 35 4.79 18.57 7.50
N THR A 36 4.14 18.48 8.66
CA THR A 36 4.60 19.12 9.90
C THR A 36 5.93 18.53 10.37
N LEU A 37 6.09 17.20 10.35
CA LEU A 37 7.34 16.54 10.74
C LEU A 37 8.50 16.89 9.81
N VAL A 38 8.27 16.93 8.50
CA VAL A 38 9.29 17.30 7.50
C VAL A 38 9.75 18.75 7.69
N VAL A 39 8.82 19.67 7.94
CA VAL A 39 9.15 21.09 8.14
C VAL A 39 9.83 21.33 9.48
N VAL A 40 9.32 20.77 10.58
CA VAL A 40 9.94 20.89 11.91
C VAL A 40 11.33 20.27 11.91
N GLY A 41 11.49 19.06 11.36
CA GLY A 41 12.81 18.42 11.23
C GLY A 41 13.79 19.21 10.36
N SER A 42 13.29 19.99 9.38
CA SER A 42 14.13 20.86 8.54
C SER A 42 14.54 22.17 9.22
N LEU A 43 13.84 22.59 10.27
CA LEU A 43 14.07 23.85 10.99
C LEU A 43 15.09 23.75 12.13
N ILE A 44 15.35 22.55 12.65
CA ILE A 44 16.23 22.35 13.81
C ILE A 44 17.67 22.78 13.44
N PRO A 45 18.21 23.87 14.03
CA PRO A 45 19.58 24.30 13.81
C PRO A 45 20.49 23.51 14.73
N LEU A 46 21.38 22.70 14.15
CA LEU A 46 22.20 21.79 14.93
C LEU A 46 23.59 22.40 15.11
N ASN A 47 23.73 23.14 16.20
CA ASN A 47 24.93 23.92 16.55
C ASN A 47 25.92 23.15 17.45
N ASN A 48 25.58 21.94 17.92
CA ASN A 48 26.44 21.12 18.77
C ASN A 48 27.22 20.10 17.92
N ALA A 49 28.50 19.82 18.27
CA ALA A 49 29.38 18.96 17.49
C ALA A 49 28.82 17.53 17.26
N GLU A 50 28.15 16.93 18.24
CA GLU A 50 27.44 15.63 18.10
C GLU A 50 26.15 15.76 17.25
N ALA A 51 25.52 16.93 17.29
CA ALA A 51 24.32 17.25 16.54
C ALA A 51 24.61 17.50 15.05
N VAL A 52 25.86 17.74 14.66
CA VAL A 52 26.25 17.95 13.25
C VAL A 52 25.98 16.71 12.39
N LEU A 53 26.23 15.49 12.90
CA LEU A 53 25.97 14.24 12.16
C LEU A 53 24.47 14.01 11.97
N LEU A 54 23.69 14.13 13.05
CA LEU A 54 22.23 14.11 12.98
C LEU A 54 21.71 15.19 12.02
N GLY A 55 22.33 16.36 11.98
CA GLY A 55 21.94 17.45 11.09
C GLY A 55 22.28 17.26 9.64
N ARG A 56 23.26 16.40 9.34
CA ARG A 56 23.51 15.92 7.98
C ARG A 56 22.41 14.94 7.56
N LEU A 57 22.02 14.02 8.45
CA LEU A 57 20.93 13.08 8.21
C LEU A 57 19.58 13.80 8.06
N LEU A 58 19.31 14.84 8.87
CA LEU A 58 18.07 15.62 8.77
C LEU A 58 17.89 16.32 7.42
N ARG A 59 18.98 16.57 6.68
CA ARG A 59 18.90 17.12 5.31
C ARG A 59 18.25 16.15 4.33
N VAL A 60 18.28 14.84 4.57
CA VAL A 60 17.61 13.84 3.72
C VAL A 60 16.09 14.03 3.74
N PHE A 61 15.50 14.42 4.88
CA PHE A 61 14.07 14.74 4.99
C PHE A 61 13.65 15.89 4.07
N ARG A 62 14.58 16.77 3.70
CA ARG A 62 14.30 17.83 2.72
C ARG A 62 13.96 17.26 1.34
N VAL A 63 14.48 16.11 0.96
CA VAL A 63 14.08 15.46 -0.31
C VAL A 63 12.65 14.93 -0.19
N LEU A 64 12.24 14.48 1.00
CA LEU A 64 10.87 14.01 1.26
C LEU A 64 9.83 15.13 1.11
N ARG A 65 10.22 16.41 1.20
CA ARG A 65 9.33 17.53 0.89
C ARG A 65 8.78 17.47 -0.55
N LEU A 66 9.48 16.80 -1.48
CA LEU A 66 8.96 16.56 -2.83
C LEU A 66 7.65 15.77 -2.79
N VAL A 67 7.54 14.79 -1.89
CA VAL A 67 6.29 14.03 -1.68
C VAL A 67 5.17 14.93 -1.17
N SER A 68 5.48 15.91 -0.33
CA SER A 68 4.50 16.88 0.15
C SER A 68 4.01 17.83 -0.95
N VAL A 69 4.90 18.21 -1.87
CA VAL A 69 4.61 19.21 -2.91
C VAL A 69 3.93 18.61 -4.13
N VAL A 70 4.30 17.38 -4.50
CA VAL A 70 3.87 16.73 -5.74
C VAL A 70 2.64 15.86 -5.45
N PRO A 71 1.42 16.29 -5.85
CA PRO A 71 0.19 15.55 -5.57
C PRO A 71 0.20 14.13 -6.16
N GLU A 72 0.87 13.94 -7.28
CA GLU A 72 1.03 12.65 -7.96
C GLU A 72 1.76 11.64 -7.07
N LEU A 73 2.80 12.06 -6.32
CA LEU A 73 3.51 11.18 -5.38
C LEU A 73 2.59 10.77 -4.22
N ARG A 74 1.80 11.71 -3.69
CA ARG A 74 0.80 11.40 -2.65
C ARG A 74 -0.24 10.41 -3.15
N PHE A 75 -0.71 10.60 -4.38
CA PHE A 75 -1.67 9.71 -5.02
C PHE A 75 -1.11 8.29 -5.18
N LEU A 76 0.13 8.15 -5.67
CA LEU A 76 0.80 6.86 -5.80
C LEU A 76 0.96 6.16 -4.44
N ILE A 77 1.44 6.88 -3.41
CA ILE A 77 1.60 6.33 -2.06
C ILE A 77 0.26 5.91 -1.47
N ASN A 78 -0.78 6.75 -1.55
CA ASN A 78 -2.12 6.39 -1.08
C ASN A 78 -2.68 5.17 -1.82
N SER A 79 -2.36 5.00 -3.11
CA SER A 79 -2.79 3.84 -3.89
C SER A 79 -2.08 2.57 -3.43
N LEU A 80 -0.77 2.63 -3.18
CA LEU A 80 0.00 1.51 -2.60
C LEU A 80 -0.52 1.15 -1.20
N LEU A 81 -0.74 2.14 -0.33
CA LEU A 81 -1.24 1.91 1.02
C LEU A 81 -2.66 1.31 1.03
N LYS A 82 -3.51 1.63 0.05
CA LYS A 82 -4.84 1.01 -0.10
C LYS A 82 -4.76 -0.46 -0.52
N ALA A 83 -3.68 -0.88 -1.18
CA ALA A 83 -3.49 -2.27 -1.59
C ALA A 83 -3.04 -3.17 -0.42
N ILE A 84 -2.30 -2.63 0.57
CA ILE A 84 -1.73 -3.40 1.69
C ILE A 84 -2.79 -4.16 2.52
N PRO A 85 -3.90 -3.55 2.97
CA PRO A 85 -4.88 -4.23 3.83
C PRO A 85 -5.49 -5.48 3.20
N ARG A 86 -5.67 -5.47 1.87
CA ARG A 86 -6.25 -6.58 1.11
C ARG A 86 -5.38 -7.84 1.20
N MET A 87 -4.07 -7.68 1.44
CA MET A 87 -3.09 -8.77 1.57
C MET A 87 -2.85 -9.22 3.01
N GLY A 88 -3.52 -8.64 4.02
CA GLY A 88 -3.21 -8.86 5.43
C GLY A 88 -3.21 -10.33 5.87
N TYR A 89 -4.21 -11.11 5.44
CA TYR A 89 -4.31 -12.54 5.79
C TYR A 89 -3.17 -13.37 5.17
N ILE A 90 -2.78 -13.04 3.94
CA ILE A 90 -1.68 -13.72 3.25
C ILE A 90 -0.35 -13.34 3.89
N ALA A 91 -0.16 -12.07 4.23
CA ALA A 91 1.02 -11.61 4.96
C ALA A 91 1.17 -12.32 6.32
N LEU A 92 0.06 -12.53 7.05
CA LEU A 92 0.06 -13.29 8.30
C LEU A 92 0.44 -14.76 8.07
N LEU A 93 -0.11 -15.40 7.03
CA LEU A 93 0.24 -16.76 6.66
C LEU A 93 1.74 -16.87 6.30
N MET A 94 2.26 -15.94 5.49
CA MET A 94 3.69 -15.85 5.17
C MET A 94 4.54 -15.70 6.43
N PHE A 95 4.13 -14.82 7.35
CA PHE A 95 4.85 -14.63 8.61
C PHE A 95 4.91 -15.92 9.45
N ILE A 96 3.81 -16.68 9.53
CA ILE A 96 3.77 -17.97 10.23
C ILE A 96 4.73 -18.98 9.57
N ILE A 97 4.72 -19.08 8.24
CA ILE A 97 5.62 -19.94 7.49
C ILE A 97 7.08 -19.59 7.77
N PHE A 98 7.42 -18.30 7.66
CA PHE A 98 8.76 -17.79 7.93
C PHE A 98 9.20 -18.11 9.35
N TYR A 99 8.34 -17.88 10.34
CA TYR A 99 8.64 -18.15 11.73
C TYR A 99 8.91 -19.64 11.99
N ILE A 100 8.07 -20.54 11.45
CA ILE A 100 8.25 -21.99 11.60
C ILE A 100 9.58 -22.44 11.00
N TYR A 101 9.86 -22.02 9.76
CA TYR A 101 11.13 -22.36 9.12
C TYR A 101 12.32 -21.73 9.85
N ALA A 102 12.23 -20.49 10.31
CA ALA A 102 13.30 -19.83 11.06
C ALA A 102 13.59 -20.54 12.39
N ALA A 103 12.55 -20.98 13.11
CA ALA A 103 12.72 -21.78 14.32
C ALA A 103 13.38 -23.14 14.02
N MET A 104 12.98 -23.81 12.95
CA MET A 104 13.62 -25.06 12.52
C MET A 104 15.07 -24.85 12.09
N GLY A 105 15.33 -23.85 11.26
CA GLY A 105 16.66 -23.52 10.74
C GLY A 105 17.62 -23.11 11.85
N SER A 106 17.18 -22.28 12.80
CA SER A 106 18.01 -21.94 13.97
C SER A 106 18.30 -23.17 14.84
N MET A 107 17.34 -24.08 15.01
CA MET A 107 17.57 -25.31 15.77
C MET A 107 18.57 -26.26 15.09
N PHE A 108 18.52 -26.40 13.76
CA PHE A 108 19.35 -27.36 13.03
C PHE A 108 20.69 -26.79 12.53
N PHE A 109 20.73 -25.52 12.13
CA PHE A 109 21.84 -24.94 11.39
C PHE A 109 22.64 -23.88 12.17
N ALA A 110 22.24 -23.51 13.40
CA ALA A 110 23.01 -22.58 14.24
C ALA A 110 24.46 -23.01 14.47
N LYS A 111 24.73 -24.32 14.52
CA LYS A 111 26.10 -24.85 14.67
C LYS A 111 26.91 -24.85 13.37
N VAL A 112 26.25 -24.75 12.23
CA VAL A 112 26.91 -24.67 10.92
C VAL A 112 27.37 -23.24 10.70
N ASP A 113 26.45 -22.28 10.87
CA ASP A 113 26.71 -20.86 10.71
C ASP A 113 25.84 -20.05 11.66
N GLU A 114 26.44 -19.63 12.77
CA GLU A 114 25.78 -18.82 13.79
C GLU A 114 25.37 -17.43 13.26
N THR A 115 26.06 -16.91 12.24
CA THR A 115 25.74 -15.60 11.66
C THR A 115 24.47 -15.62 10.82
N LEU A 116 24.11 -16.78 10.27
CA LEU A 116 22.91 -16.98 9.47
C LEU A 116 21.77 -17.64 10.25
N TRP A 117 22.08 -18.40 11.30
CA TRP A 117 21.10 -19.25 11.98
C TRP A 117 21.11 -19.14 13.51
N GLY A 118 21.89 -18.22 14.09
CA GLY A 118 22.13 -18.16 15.55
C GLY A 118 20.87 -18.02 16.40
N ASP A 119 19.86 -17.29 15.91
CA ASP A 119 18.53 -17.22 16.52
C ASP A 119 17.42 -17.11 15.47
N VAL A 120 16.17 -17.12 15.93
CA VAL A 120 14.99 -17.07 15.04
C VAL A 120 14.93 -15.75 14.26
N ALA A 121 15.34 -14.61 14.83
CA ALA A 121 15.31 -13.33 14.14
C ALA A 121 16.36 -13.27 13.02
N ILE A 122 17.57 -13.76 13.29
CA ILE A 122 18.64 -13.90 12.29
C ILE A 122 18.21 -14.89 11.21
N ALA A 123 17.68 -16.05 11.58
CA ALA A 123 17.19 -17.05 10.64
C ALA A 123 16.05 -16.51 9.76
N MET A 124 15.16 -15.65 10.28
CA MET A 124 14.15 -14.97 9.46
C MET A 124 14.77 -14.05 8.39
N LEU A 125 15.87 -13.36 8.69
CA LEU A 125 16.60 -12.55 7.70
C LEU A 125 17.27 -13.43 6.63
N THR A 126 17.88 -14.53 7.04
CA THR A 126 18.44 -15.54 6.12
C THR A 126 17.37 -16.11 5.21
N LEU A 127 16.20 -16.46 5.76
CA LEU A 127 15.07 -16.96 4.97
C LEU A 127 14.44 -15.89 4.08
N PHE A 128 14.50 -14.60 4.45
CA PHE A 128 14.10 -13.51 3.57
C PHE A 128 14.99 -13.45 2.33
N ARG A 129 16.33 -13.55 2.50
CA ARG A 129 17.28 -13.68 1.39
C ARG A 129 17.00 -14.91 0.52
N VAL A 130 16.69 -16.05 1.14
CA VAL A 130 16.31 -17.26 0.39
C VAL A 130 15.01 -17.06 -0.40
N ALA A 131 14.00 -16.40 0.19
CA ALA A 131 12.71 -16.16 -0.45
C ALA A 131 12.78 -15.18 -1.63
N THR A 132 13.76 -14.26 -1.63
CA THR A 132 14.03 -13.37 -2.77
C THR A 132 14.89 -14.04 -3.85
N PHE A 133 15.22 -15.33 -3.69
CA PHE A 133 16.12 -16.11 -4.55
C PHE A 133 17.55 -15.54 -4.63
N GLU A 134 17.94 -14.70 -3.69
CA GLU A 134 19.27 -14.10 -3.66
C GLU A 134 20.26 -15.08 -3.01
N ASP A 135 21.23 -15.61 -3.77
CA ASP A 135 22.32 -16.47 -3.29
C ASP A 135 21.89 -17.61 -2.34
N TRP A 136 20.67 -18.11 -2.49
CA TRP A 136 20.11 -19.13 -1.60
C TRP A 136 20.88 -20.46 -1.69
N THR A 137 21.53 -20.72 -2.84
CA THR A 137 22.35 -21.91 -3.06
C THR A 137 23.59 -21.92 -2.19
N ASP A 138 24.19 -20.76 -1.89
CA ASP A 138 25.40 -20.68 -1.06
C ASP A 138 25.07 -21.00 0.40
N VAL A 139 23.94 -20.47 0.89
CA VAL A 139 23.40 -20.80 2.20
C VAL A 139 23.09 -22.29 2.30
N MET A 140 22.49 -22.86 1.25
CA MET A 140 22.23 -24.30 1.16
C MET A 140 23.51 -25.12 1.17
N TYR A 141 24.49 -24.81 0.32
CA TYR A 141 25.73 -25.56 0.20
C TYR A 141 26.51 -25.57 1.51
N ALA A 142 26.58 -24.44 2.23
CA ALA A 142 27.18 -24.38 3.56
C ALA A 142 26.53 -25.38 4.54
N THR A 143 25.20 -25.47 4.54
CA THR A 143 24.50 -26.47 5.37
C THR A 143 24.60 -27.90 4.84
N MET A 144 24.78 -28.10 3.54
CA MET A 144 24.94 -29.42 2.93
C MET A 144 26.25 -30.12 3.31
N GLU A 145 27.29 -29.36 3.66
CA GLU A 145 28.56 -29.93 4.12
C GLU A 145 28.38 -30.82 5.36
N GLN A 146 27.48 -30.42 6.29
CA GLN A 146 27.15 -31.21 7.48
C GLN A 146 25.85 -32.00 7.33
N TYR A 147 24.87 -31.47 6.60
CA TYR A 147 23.55 -32.06 6.41
C TYR A 147 23.26 -32.29 4.93
N PRO A 148 23.66 -33.43 4.33
CA PRO A 148 23.55 -33.65 2.89
C PRO A 148 22.14 -33.56 2.29
N LEU A 149 21.09 -33.74 3.11
CA LEU A 149 19.68 -33.62 2.71
C LEU A 149 19.07 -32.25 3.01
N SER A 150 19.86 -31.27 3.48
CA SER A 150 19.37 -29.92 3.79
C SER A 150 18.78 -29.19 2.59
N TRP A 151 19.15 -29.55 1.35
CA TRP A 151 18.52 -29.03 0.13
C TRP A 151 16.99 -29.17 0.14
N LEU A 152 16.45 -30.22 0.79
CA LEU A 152 15.00 -30.41 0.91
C LEU A 152 14.35 -29.29 1.71
N TYR A 153 14.97 -28.85 2.80
CA TYR A 153 14.48 -27.74 3.64
C TYR A 153 14.35 -26.44 2.82
N TYR A 154 15.36 -26.11 2.02
CA TYR A 154 15.33 -24.89 1.20
C TYR A 154 14.33 -25.02 0.05
N LEU A 155 14.29 -26.16 -0.65
CA LEU A 155 13.33 -26.34 -1.74
C LEU A 155 11.89 -26.32 -1.23
N THR A 156 11.57 -26.97 -0.12
CA THR A 156 10.20 -26.92 0.42
C THR A 156 9.82 -25.51 0.87
N PHE A 157 10.75 -24.77 1.48
CA PHE A 157 10.53 -23.37 1.82
C PHE A 157 10.28 -22.50 0.58
N ILE A 158 11.14 -22.62 -0.44
CA ILE A 158 11.04 -21.87 -1.70
C ILE A 158 9.73 -22.19 -2.42
N PHE A 159 9.39 -23.47 -2.58
CA PHE A 159 8.13 -23.87 -3.23
C PHE A 159 6.93 -23.30 -2.50
N LEU A 160 6.91 -23.39 -1.17
CA LEU A 160 5.79 -22.94 -0.36
C LEU A 160 5.66 -21.41 -0.40
N THR A 161 6.75 -20.67 -0.24
CA THR A 161 6.74 -19.20 -0.29
C THR A 161 6.44 -18.67 -1.69
N ALA A 162 7.02 -19.26 -2.74
CA ALA A 162 6.71 -18.90 -4.12
C ALA A 162 5.24 -19.19 -4.47
N PHE A 163 4.70 -20.31 -4.01
CA PHE A 163 3.29 -20.65 -4.22
C PHE A 163 2.35 -19.66 -3.51
N VAL A 164 2.65 -19.30 -2.25
CA VAL A 164 1.87 -18.29 -1.52
C VAL A 164 1.96 -16.93 -2.21
N PHE A 165 3.15 -16.52 -2.65
CA PHE A 165 3.34 -15.27 -3.39
C PHE A 165 2.57 -15.26 -4.72
N LEU A 166 2.59 -16.36 -5.47
CA LEU A 166 1.83 -16.51 -6.71
C LEU A 166 0.32 -16.40 -6.46
N ASN A 167 -0.20 -17.08 -5.44
CA ASN A 167 -1.61 -16.99 -5.07
C ASN A 167 -2.00 -15.58 -4.60
N MET A 168 -1.09 -14.87 -3.93
CA MET A 168 -1.28 -13.46 -3.56
C MET A 168 -1.40 -12.58 -4.80
N MET A 169 -0.50 -12.76 -5.78
CA MET A 169 -0.51 -12.01 -7.03
C MET A 169 -1.79 -12.28 -7.83
N ILE A 170 -2.19 -13.55 -7.96
CA ILE A 170 -3.44 -13.93 -8.62
C ILE A 170 -4.62 -13.30 -7.89
N GLY A 171 -4.66 -13.37 -6.56
CA GLY A 171 -5.70 -12.75 -5.75
C GLY A 171 -5.81 -11.24 -5.99
N ALA A 172 -4.68 -10.51 -5.99
CA ALA A 172 -4.65 -9.07 -6.25
C ALA A 172 -5.11 -8.72 -7.67
N ILE A 173 -4.68 -9.49 -8.68
CA ILE A 173 -5.10 -9.28 -10.07
C ILE A 173 -6.60 -9.56 -10.22
N LEU A 174 -7.10 -10.66 -9.67
CA LEU A 174 -8.52 -11.01 -9.70
C LEU A 174 -9.38 -9.96 -9.00
N GLU A 175 -8.91 -9.39 -7.89
CA GLU A 175 -9.60 -8.32 -7.20
C GLU A 175 -9.70 -7.06 -8.07
N VAL A 176 -8.59 -6.62 -8.69
CA VAL A 176 -8.61 -5.47 -9.60
C VAL A 176 -9.51 -5.72 -10.82
N MET A 177 -9.47 -6.92 -11.39
CA MET A 177 -10.33 -7.31 -12.50
C MET A 177 -11.81 -7.32 -12.12
N SER A 178 -12.15 -7.87 -10.95
CA SER A 178 -13.52 -7.90 -10.43
C SER A 178 -14.03 -6.49 -10.11
N GLU A 179 -13.19 -5.63 -9.52
CA GLU A 179 -13.53 -4.23 -9.24
C GLU A 179 -13.82 -3.44 -10.53
N GLU A 180 -12.98 -3.61 -11.56
CA GLU A 180 -13.20 -3.04 -12.90
C GLU A 180 -14.49 -3.55 -13.57
N GLN A 181 -14.77 -4.86 -13.47
CA GLN A 181 -15.97 -5.45 -14.05
C GLN A 181 -17.24 -4.94 -13.35
N ASN A 182 -17.27 -4.96 -12.01
CA ASN A 182 -18.39 -4.46 -11.22
C ASN A 182 -18.67 -2.98 -11.52
N ARG A 183 -17.62 -2.17 -11.72
CA ARG A 183 -17.78 -0.76 -12.11
C ARG A 183 -18.42 -0.62 -13.49
N LYS A 184 -18.02 -1.43 -14.47
CA LYS A 184 -18.61 -1.44 -15.81
C LYS A 184 -20.07 -1.90 -15.80
N GLU A 185 -20.39 -2.93 -15.01
CA GLU A 185 -21.76 -3.41 -14.85
C GLU A 185 -22.67 -2.37 -14.17
N ALA A 186 -22.19 -1.71 -13.12
CA ALA A 186 -22.90 -0.62 -12.47
C ALA A 186 -23.14 0.57 -13.42
N GLN A 187 -22.15 0.91 -14.25
CA GLN A 187 -22.28 1.95 -15.27
C GLN A 187 -23.36 1.56 -16.30
N LYS A 188 -23.31 0.35 -16.85
CA LYS A 188 -24.32 -0.15 -17.80
C LYS A 188 -25.73 -0.15 -17.21
N ALA A 189 -25.88 -0.65 -15.98
CA ALA A 189 -27.17 -0.65 -15.30
C ALA A 189 -27.70 0.77 -15.07
N HIS A 190 -26.82 1.74 -14.83
CA HIS A 190 -27.23 3.14 -14.74
C HIS A 190 -27.69 3.68 -16.09
N ASP A 191 -26.94 3.42 -17.16
CA ASP A 191 -27.27 3.86 -18.52
C ASP A 191 -28.60 3.25 -19.00
N GLU A 192 -28.82 1.95 -18.76
CA GLU A 192 -30.08 1.25 -19.07
C GLU A 192 -31.27 1.82 -18.29
N ARG A 193 -31.09 2.15 -17.01
CA ARG A 193 -32.15 2.78 -16.20
C ARG A 193 -32.50 4.17 -16.71
N ASP A 194 -31.51 4.94 -17.14
CA ASP A 194 -31.72 6.27 -17.70
C ASP A 194 -32.43 6.20 -19.06
N GLU A 195 -32.13 5.19 -19.88
CA GLU A 195 -32.83 4.95 -21.14
C GLU A 195 -34.29 4.53 -20.89
N MET A 196 -34.54 3.58 -19.98
CA MET A 196 -35.90 3.17 -19.61
C MET A 196 -36.71 4.35 -19.06
N ALA A 197 -36.12 5.21 -18.23
CA ALA A 197 -36.80 6.40 -17.70
C ALA A 197 -37.21 7.38 -18.81
N ARG A 198 -36.37 7.57 -19.84
CA ARG A 198 -36.71 8.37 -21.02
C ARG A 198 -37.84 7.73 -21.83
N GLN A 199 -37.80 6.42 -22.03
CA GLN A 199 -38.85 5.68 -22.75
C GLN A 199 -40.20 5.75 -22.01
N LEU A 200 -40.22 5.58 -20.69
CA LEU A 200 -41.43 5.72 -19.87
C LEU A 200 -42.01 7.13 -19.96
N THR A 201 -41.16 8.16 -19.92
CA THR A 201 -41.59 9.56 -20.07
C THR A 201 -42.20 9.81 -21.46
N ALA A 202 -41.63 9.22 -22.51
CA ALA A 202 -42.15 9.30 -23.87
C ALA A 202 -43.48 8.54 -24.06
N ILE A 203 -43.63 7.37 -23.44
CA ILE A 203 -44.90 6.62 -23.46
C ILE A 203 -45.97 7.41 -22.71
N GLN A 204 -45.65 7.98 -21.56
CA GLN A 204 -46.59 8.77 -20.78
C GLN A 204 -47.07 10.01 -21.55
N SER A 205 -46.19 10.68 -22.31
CA SER A 205 -46.59 11.81 -23.15
C SER A 205 -47.51 11.38 -24.30
N GLN A 206 -47.24 10.24 -24.95
CA GLN A 206 -48.11 9.69 -25.99
C GLN A 206 -49.49 9.30 -25.46
N LEU A 207 -49.57 8.71 -24.26
CA LEU A 207 -50.85 8.36 -23.63
C LEU A 207 -51.68 9.60 -23.30
N ASN A 208 -51.03 10.66 -22.79
CA ASN A 208 -51.70 11.93 -22.51
C ASN A 208 -52.25 12.56 -23.80
N ASP A 209 -51.45 12.60 -24.88
CA ASP A 209 -51.90 13.13 -26.18
C ASP A 209 -53.09 12.34 -26.75
N LEU A 210 -53.05 11.00 -26.66
CA LEU A 210 -54.15 10.15 -27.11
C LEU A 210 -55.44 10.36 -26.28
N SER A 211 -55.30 10.51 -24.96
CA SER A 211 -56.40 10.85 -24.05
C SER A 211 -57.05 12.18 -24.43
N ASP A 212 -56.24 13.19 -24.73
CA ASP A 212 -56.73 14.50 -25.16
C ASP A 212 -57.47 14.42 -26.50
N GLN A 213 -56.95 13.67 -27.48
CA GLN A 213 -57.63 13.44 -28.77
C GLN A 213 -58.99 12.74 -28.61
N LEU A 214 -59.07 11.69 -27.78
CA LEU A 214 -60.32 10.97 -27.50
C LEU A 214 -61.35 11.89 -26.82
N SER A 215 -60.91 12.73 -25.88
CA SER A 215 -61.79 13.68 -25.18
C SER A 215 -62.38 14.73 -26.13
N GLN A 216 -61.63 15.16 -27.15
CA GLN A 216 -62.13 16.07 -28.19
C GLN A 216 -63.13 15.39 -29.12
N HIS A 217 -62.92 14.10 -29.44
CA HIS A 217 -63.83 13.35 -30.30
C HIS A 217 -65.16 13.01 -29.61
N SER A 218 -65.14 12.73 -28.30
CA SER A 218 -66.35 12.45 -27.50
C SER A 218 -67.26 13.68 -27.27
N ARG A 219 -66.79 14.90 -27.55
CA ARG A 219 -67.56 16.15 -27.36
C ARG A 219 -68.26 16.65 -28.64
N ARG A 220 -68.09 15.94 -29.76
CA ARG A 220 -68.83 16.17 -31.01
C ARG A 220 -69.95 15.16 -31.14
#